data_AF-K9RUQ3-F1
#
_entry.id   AF-K9RUQ3-F1
#
_cell.length_a   1.000
_cell.length_b   1.000
_cell.length_c   1.000
_cell.angle_alpha   90.00
_cell.angle_beta   90.00
_cell.angle_gamma   90.00
#
_symmetry.space_group_name_H-M   'P 1'
#
loop_
_entity.id
_entity.type
_entity.pdbx_description
1 polymer ?
#
loop_
_entity_poly.entity_id
_entity_poly.type
_entity_poly.pdbx_seq_one_letter_code
_entity_poly.pdbx_strand_id
1 'polypeptide(L)' 'MSLIELKATVMKLPPKDRLALAAAIIESLHDTTISVSERAKAIETMRELLKTDQLAPSDQEIAAILDQRRVEKYIL' A
#
# COMPACT_ATOMS: atom_id res chain seq x y z
N MET A 1 -14.00 28.79 -14.46
CA MET A 1 -12.60 29.04 -14.11
C MET A 1 -11.79 27.84 -14.58
N SER A 2 -10.71 28.05 -15.33
CA SER A 2 -9.83 26.97 -15.77
C SER A 2 -8.96 26.47 -14.61
N LEU A 3 -8.42 25.23 -14.72
CA LEU A 3 -7.52 24.69 -13.69
C LEU A 3 -6.26 25.55 -13.52
N ILE A 4 -5.79 26.16 -14.62
CA ILE A 4 -4.64 27.06 -14.63
C ILE A 4 -4.94 28.34 -13.83
N GLU A 5 -6.12 28.94 -14.04
CA GLU A 5 -6.58 30.11 -13.28
C GLU A 5 -6.78 29.82 -11.79
N LEU A 6 -7.35 28.65 -11.46
CA LEU A 6 -7.50 28.21 -10.07
C LEU A 6 -6.14 28.08 -9.39
N LYS A 7 -5.17 27.43 -10.05
CA LYS A 7 -3.82 27.26 -9.51
C LYS A 7 -3.15 28.61 -9.26
N ALA A 8 -3.26 29.54 -10.21
CA ALA A 8 -2.72 30.89 -10.04
C ALA A 8 -3.36 31.64 -8.87
N THR A 9 -4.66 31.44 -8.63
CA THR A 9 -5.39 32.07 -7.52
C THR A 9 -5.01 31.46 -6.18
N VAL A 10 -4.92 30.12 -6.09
CA VAL A 10 -4.52 29.41 -4.85
C VAL A 10 -3.10 29.78 -4.43
N MET A 11 -2.20 30.01 -5.40
CA MET A 11 -0.82 30.42 -5.09
C MET A 11 -0.70 31.83 -4.49
N LYS A 12 -1.73 32.67 -4.61
CA LYS A 12 -1.80 34.00 -3.98
C LYS A 12 -2.27 33.95 -2.52
N LEU A 13 -2.81 32.82 -2.07
CA LEU A 13 -3.29 32.67 -0.70
C LEU A 13 -2.12 32.54 0.29
N PRO A 14 -2.31 32.97 1.55
CA PRO A 14 -1.38 32.68 2.64
C PRO A 14 -1.09 31.18 2.78
N PRO A 15 0.10 30.76 3.24
CA PRO A 15 0.45 29.35 3.39
C PRO A 15 -0.57 28.54 4.22
N LYS A 16 -1.12 29.15 5.29
CA LYS A 16 -2.14 28.53 6.15
C LYS A 16 -3.40 28.16 5.37
N ASP A 17 -3.88 29.07 4.54
CA ASP A 17 -5.14 28.88 3.80
C ASP A 17 -4.96 27.88 2.65
N ARG A 18 -3.77 27.85 2.04
CA ARG A 18 -3.41 26.80 1.06
C ARG A 18 -3.42 25.40 1.70
N LEU A 19 -2.90 25.27 2.92
CA LEU A 19 -2.92 24.01 3.66
C LEU A 19 -4.34 23.60 4.04
N ALA A 20 -5.17 24.53 4.49
CA ALA A 20 -6.57 24.28 4.81
C ALA A 20 -7.36 23.81 3.56
N LEU A 21 -7.13 24.44 2.41
CA LEU A 21 -7.72 24.03 1.14
C LEU A 21 -7.24 22.64 0.71
N ALA A 22 -5.95 22.33 0.86
CA ALA A 22 -5.42 21.01 0.55
C ALA A 22 -6.08 19.92 1.42
N ALA A 23 -6.25 20.18 2.71
CA ALA A 23 -6.93 19.26 3.63
C ALA A 23 -8.37 19.00 3.20
N ALA A 24 -9.14 20.05 2.88
CA ALA A 24 -10.53 19.91 2.43
C ALA A 24 -10.66 19.14 1.10
N ILE A 25 -9.71 19.33 0.17
CA ILE A 25 -9.67 18.57 -1.08
C ILE A 25 -9.40 17.09 -0.78
N ILE A 26 -8.39 16.78 0.04
CA ILE A 26 -8.06 15.40 0.42
C ILE A 26 -9.26 14.72 1.09
N GLU A 27 -9.95 15.41 1.99
CA GLU A 27 -11.15 14.92 2.66
C GLU A 27 -12.29 14.65 1.67
N SER A 28 -12.55 15.57 0.73
CA SER A 28 -13.56 15.35 -0.33
C SER A 28 -13.25 14.16 -1.24
N LEU A 29 -11.97 13.86 -1.42
CA LEU A 29 -11.52 12.73 -2.22
C LEU A 29 -11.60 11.40 -1.47
N HIS A 30 -11.71 11.46 -0.14
CA HIS A 30 -11.85 10.27 0.69
C HIS A 30 -13.16 9.54 0.39
N ASP A 31 -14.26 10.25 0.14
CA ASP A 31 -15.56 9.67 -0.23
C ASP A 31 -15.61 9.13 -1.66
N THR A 32 -14.69 9.54 -2.54
CA THR A 32 -14.50 8.93 -3.87
C THR A 32 -13.68 7.65 -3.81
N THR A 33 -13.50 7.06 -2.62
CA THR A 33 -12.71 5.86 -2.30
C THR A 33 -12.43 5.00 -3.52
N ILE A 34 -11.14 4.91 -3.87
CA ILE A 34 -10.45 3.78 -4.49
C ILE A 34 -11.47 2.72 -4.87
N SER A 35 -11.79 2.63 -6.17
CA SER A 35 -12.77 1.66 -6.65
C SER A 35 -12.49 0.33 -5.94
N VAL A 36 -13.51 -0.32 -5.37
CA VAL A 36 -13.35 -1.59 -4.65
C VAL A 36 -12.44 -2.56 -5.43
N SER A 37 -12.43 -2.44 -6.75
CA SER A 37 -11.51 -3.05 -7.71
C SER A 37 -10.01 -2.80 -7.48
N GLU A 38 -9.55 -1.56 -7.25
CA GLU A 38 -8.13 -1.26 -7.01
C GLU A 38 -7.64 -1.84 -5.68
N ARG A 39 -8.48 -1.78 -4.64
CA ARG A 39 -8.19 -2.42 -3.35
C ARG A 39 -8.17 -3.94 -3.47
N ALA A 40 -9.14 -4.52 -4.20
CA ALA A 40 -9.17 -5.96 -4.46
C ALA A 40 -7.92 -6.42 -5.22
N LYS A 41 -7.50 -5.67 -6.24
CA LYS A 41 -6.31 -5.95 -7.03
C LYS A 41 -5.03 -5.88 -6.19
N ALA A 42 -4.89 -4.88 -5.33
CA ALA A 42 -3.75 -4.78 -4.42
C ALA A 42 -3.69 -5.97 -3.44
N ILE A 43 -4.85 -6.38 -2.91
CA ILE A 43 -4.94 -7.55 -2.01
C ILE A 43 -4.60 -8.85 -2.75
N GLU A 44 -5.05 -9.02 -4.00
CA GLU A 44 -4.73 -10.16 -4.85
C GLU A 44 -3.22 -10.23 -5.15
N THR A 45 -2.60 -9.11 -5.54
CA THR A 45 -1.15 -9.03 -5.74
C THR A 45 -0.38 -9.38 -4.46
N MET A 46 -0.84 -8.90 -3.29
CA MET A 46 -0.22 -9.26 -2.01
C MET A 46 -0.36 -10.75 -1.69
N ARG A 47 -1.51 -11.35 -2.02
CA ARG A 47 -1.75 -12.80 -1.87
C ARG A 47 -0.89 -13.64 -2.80
N GLU A 48 -0.62 -13.19 -4.02
CA GLU A 48 0.31 -13.89 -4.91
C GLU A 48 1.77 -13.79 -4.42
N LEU A 49 2.16 -12.62 -3.90
CA LEU A 49 3.51 -12.39 -3.38
C LEU A 49 3.78 -13.18 -2.09
N LEU A 50 2.79 -13.22 -1.20
CA LEU A 50 2.83 -14.02 0.00
C LEU A 50 2.36 -15.41 -0.39
N LYS A 51 3.25 -16.40 -0.58
CA LYS A 51 2.92 -17.82 -0.86
C LYS A 51 2.07 -18.47 0.27
N THR A 52 0.87 -17.95 0.48
CA THR A 52 0.00 -18.13 1.66
C THR A 52 -1.27 -18.87 1.31
N ASP A 53 -1.46 -19.21 0.03
CA ASP A 53 -2.44 -20.21 -0.41
C ASP A 53 -2.03 -21.63 -0.03
N GLN A 54 -0.77 -21.83 0.37
CA GLN A 54 -0.31 -23.08 0.94
C GLN A 54 -0.64 -23.11 2.43
N LEU A 55 -1.19 -24.24 2.88
CA LEU A 55 -1.38 -24.55 4.30
C LEU A 55 -0.06 -24.28 5.05
N ALA A 56 -0.18 -23.72 6.25
CA ALA A 56 0.96 -23.54 7.12
C ALA A 56 1.68 -24.89 7.28
N PRO A 57 3.02 -24.94 7.14
CA PRO A 57 3.76 -26.18 7.28
C PRO A 57 3.52 -26.77 8.66
N SER A 58 3.37 -28.09 8.72
CA SER A 58 3.31 -28.83 9.97
C SER A 58 4.63 -28.70 10.74
N ASP A 59 4.59 -28.94 12.05
CA ASP A 59 5.79 -28.89 12.90
C ASP A 59 6.93 -29.79 12.38
N GLN A 60 6.58 -30.93 11.76
CA GLN A 60 7.53 -31.86 11.15
C GLN A 60 8.20 -31.26 9.90
N GLU A 61 7.42 -30.59 9.03
CA GLU A 61 7.94 -29.91 7.84
C GLU A 61 8.80 -28.70 8.22
N ILE A 62 8.43 -27.98 9.29
CA ILE A 62 9.25 -26.88 9.83
C ILE A 62 10.61 -27.41 10.30
N ALA A 63 10.64 -28.54 11.01
CA ALA A 63 11.90 -29.13 11.46
C ALA A 63 12.83 -29.47 10.28
N ALA A 64 12.28 -30.06 9.20
CA ALA A 64 13.04 -30.37 7.99
C ALA A 64 13.58 -29.11 7.28
N ILE A 65 12.76 -28.05 7.18
CA ILE A 65 13.18 -26.77 6.59
C ILE A 65 14.30 -26.12 7.41
N LEU A 66 14.22 -26.17 8.74
CA LEU A 66 15.23 -25.60 9.63
C LEU A 66 16.57 -26.34 9.55
N ASP A 67 16.55 -27.67 9.47
CA ASP A 67 17.77 -28.46 9.32
C ASP A 67 18.42 -28.22 7.96
N GLN A 68 17.64 -28.16 6.87
CA GLN A 68 18.16 -27.79 5.55
C GLN A 68 18.83 -26.40 5.57
N ARG A 69 18.19 -25.40 6.19
CA ARG A 69 18.77 -24.06 6.33
C ARG A 69 20.02 -24.03 7.21
N ARG A 70 20.11 -24.89 8.23
CA ARG A 70 21.32 -25.01 9.06
C ARG A 70 22.49 -25.56 8.25
N VAL A 71 22.24 -26.59 7.44
CA VAL A 71 23.26 -27.14 6.52
C VAL A 71 23.72 -26.06 5.54
N GLU A 72 22.79 -25.38 4.88
CA GLU A 72 23.13 -24.31 3.92
C GLU A 72 23.90 -23.14 4.53
N LYS A 73 23.63 -22.81 5.80
CA LYS A 73 24.28 -21.68 6.47
C LYS A 73 25.66 -21.99 7.03
N TYR A 74 25.91 -23.25 7.40
CA TYR A 74 27.11 -23.62 8.17
C TYR A 74 28.00 -24.68 7.50
N ILE A 75 27.55 -25.28 6.40
CA ILE A 75 28.26 -26.37 5.70
C ILE A 75 28.60 -26.00 4.24
N LEU A 76 27.92 -25.03 3.64
CA LEU A 76 28.31 -24.38 2.37
C LEU A 76 29.15 -23.13 2.63
#